data_AF-A0A177CPF3-F1
#
_entry.id   AF-A0A177CPF3-F1
#
_cell.length_a   1.000
_cell.length_b   1.000
_cell.length_c   1.000
_cell.angle_alpha   90.00
_cell.angle_beta   90.00
_cell.angle_gamma   90.00
#
_symmetry.space_group_name_H-M   'P 1'
#
loop_
_entity.id
_entity.type
_entity.pdbx_description
1 polymer ?
#
loop_
_entity_poly.entity_id
_entity_poly.type
_entity_poly.pdbx_seq_one_letter_code
_entity_poly.pdbx_strand_id
1 'polypeptide(L)'
;MCTLLAVALAAPAAPYSKRQGQNFQTFTGALGGISATPVTDSGNPDRKFQVKGDTFVNIGAALQRSCDQQFNACANKANGGDKTLSVSACSDQKSK
;
A
#
# COMPACT_ATOMS: atom_id res chain seq x y z
N MET A 1 -54.48 -2.74 12.20
CA MET A 1 -53.50 -2.47 11.13
C MET A 1 -53.03 -1.03 11.25
N CYS A 2 -51.80 -0.79 11.72
CA CYS A 2 -50.97 0.31 11.21
C CYS A 2 -49.55 0.07 11.73
N THR A 3 -48.60 0.32 10.85
CA THR A 3 -47.35 -0.40 10.73
C THR A 3 -46.23 0.30 11.51
N LEU A 4 -45.29 -0.48 12.03
CA LEU A 4 -44.11 -0.04 12.77
C LEU A 4 -43.22 0.89 11.93
N LEU A 5 -42.90 2.08 12.44
CA LEU A 5 -41.77 2.89 11.96
C LEU A 5 -40.48 2.34 12.57
N ALA A 6 -39.60 1.78 11.74
CA ALA A 6 -38.22 1.48 12.12
C ALA A 6 -37.34 2.72 11.84
N VAL A 7 -36.77 3.31 12.89
CA VAL A 7 -35.75 4.35 12.77
C VAL A 7 -34.40 3.65 12.57
N ALA A 8 -33.83 3.77 11.36
CA ALA A 8 -32.47 3.34 11.09
C ALA A 8 -31.48 4.42 11.56
N LEU A 9 -30.66 4.11 12.57
CA LEU A 9 -29.50 4.93 12.91
C LEU A 9 -28.40 4.70 11.86
N ALA A 10 -28.21 5.65 10.95
CA ALA A 10 -27.02 5.71 10.12
C ALA A 10 -25.84 6.17 10.99
N ALA A 11 -24.86 5.30 11.23
CA ALA A 11 -23.60 5.71 11.86
C ALA A 11 -22.88 6.72 10.94
N PRO A 12 -22.32 7.81 11.46
CA PRO A 12 -21.52 8.71 10.64
C PRO A 12 -20.26 7.96 10.20
N ALA A 13 -20.14 7.69 8.91
CA ALA A 13 -18.86 7.32 8.32
C ALA A 13 -17.94 8.54 8.47
N ALA A 14 -17.04 8.48 9.43
CA ALA A 14 -16.05 9.54 9.63
C ALA A 14 -15.34 9.80 8.30
N PRO A 15 -15.21 11.07 7.85
CA PRO A 15 -14.49 11.36 6.64
C PRO A 15 -13.06 10.85 6.83
N TYR A 16 -12.69 9.87 6.02
CA TYR A 16 -11.33 9.39 5.90
C TYR A 16 -10.50 10.51 5.28
N SER A 17 -10.11 11.48 6.11
CA SER A 17 -9.12 12.46 5.74
C SER A 17 -7.85 11.68 5.49
N LYS A 18 -7.54 11.46 4.20
CA LYS A 18 -6.18 11.13 3.78
C LYS A 18 -5.28 12.30 4.12
N ARG A 19 -4.97 12.48 5.41
CA ARG A 19 -3.62 12.93 5.76
C ARG A 19 -2.74 11.95 5.01
N GLN A 20 -1.90 12.45 4.10
CA GLN A 20 -0.77 11.67 3.65
C GLN A 20 0.04 11.39 4.92
N GLY A 21 -0.34 10.32 5.62
CA GLY A 21 0.29 9.90 6.86
C GLY A 21 1.77 9.75 6.54
N GLN A 22 2.60 10.21 7.47
CA GLN A 22 4.05 10.05 7.42
C GLN A 22 4.38 8.68 6.81
N ASN A 23 5.13 8.67 5.71
CA ASN A 23 5.52 7.41 5.08
C ASN A 23 6.40 6.65 6.08
N PHE A 24 5.96 5.47 6.49
CA PHE A 24 6.67 4.66 7.48
C PHE A 24 7.91 3.96 6.90
N GLN A 25 8.16 4.08 5.59
CA GLN A 25 9.34 3.55 4.93
C GLN A 25 10.55 4.47 5.12
N THR A 26 11.70 3.88 5.41
CA THR A 26 12.99 4.58 5.41
C THR A 26 13.81 4.33 4.15
N PHE A 27 13.45 3.31 3.36
CA PHE A 27 14.14 2.98 2.13
C PHE A 27 13.67 3.83 0.95
N THR A 28 14.61 4.25 0.11
CA THR A 28 14.37 5.18 -1.01
C THR A 28 14.87 4.64 -2.35
N GLY A 29 15.42 3.42 -2.39
CA GLY A 29 15.91 2.81 -3.62
C GLY A 29 14.81 2.71 -4.68
N ALA A 30 15.10 3.14 -5.91
CA ALA A 30 14.15 3.20 -7.00
C ALA A 30 14.77 2.76 -8.34
N LEU A 31 15.14 1.47 -8.43
CA LEU A 31 15.68 0.89 -9.67
C LEU A 31 14.72 1.14 -10.84
N GLY A 32 15.26 1.63 -11.97
CA GLY A 32 14.45 1.97 -13.14
C GLY A 32 13.48 3.13 -12.97
N GLY A 33 13.66 3.94 -11.91
CA GLY A 33 12.78 5.04 -11.54
C GLY A 33 11.51 4.60 -10.81
N ILE A 34 11.45 3.35 -10.35
CA ILE A 34 10.26 2.77 -9.73
C ILE A 34 10.40 2.84 -8.23
N SER A 35 9.74 3.80 -7.61
CA SER A 35 9.71 3.94 -6.15
C SER A 35 8.79 2.91 -5.51
N ALA A 36 9.08 2.58 -4.26
CA ALA A 36 8.23 1.70 -3.47
C ALA A 36 6.92 2.39 -3.13
N THR A 37 5.85 1.61 -3.03
CA THR A 37 4.53 2.16 -2.69
C THR A 37 4.52 2.64 -1.24
N PRO A 38 4.11 3.89 -0.95
CA PRO A 38 4.07 4.43 0.41
C PRO A 38 3.37 3.50 1.40
N VAL A 39 3.98 3.30 2.57
CA VAL A 39 3.31 2.74 3.74
C VAL A 39 2.79 3.90 4.57
N THR A 40 1.49 4.09 4.65
CA THR A 40 0.88 5.22 5.39
C THR A 40 -0.02 4.74 6.51
N ASP A 41 -0.46 5.68 7.35
CA ASP A 41 -1.48 5.39 8.36
C ASP A 41 -2.80 5.07 7.64
N SER A 42 -3.43 3.98 8.05
CA SER A 42 -4.68 3.49 7.49
C SER A 42 -5.91 4.10 8.16
N GLY A 43 -5.77 4.94 9.18
CA GLY A 43 -6.87 5.51 9.98
C GLY A 43 -7.68 4.49 10.78
N ASN A 44 -7.36 3.19 10.69
CA ASN A 44 -8.00 2.12 11.42
C ASN A 44 -7.07 1.66 12.57
N PRO A 45 -7.47 1.81 13.85
CA PRO A 45 -6.62 1.43 14.98
C PRO A 45 -6.27 -0.06 15.02
N ASP A 46 -7.14 -0.94 14.49
CA ASP A 46 -6.91 -2.38 14.47
C ASP A 46 -5.97 -2.82 13.33
N ARG A 47 -5.86 -2.01 12.28
CA ARG A 47 -5.08 -2.31 11.06
C ARG A 47 -4.30 -1.10 10.59
N LYS A 48 -3.48 -0.53 11.47
CA LYS A 48 -2.87 0.82 11.37
C LYS A 48 -2.09 1.13 10.08
N PHE A 49 -1.55 0.15 9.37
CA PHE A 49 -0.69 0.40 8.21
C PHE A 49 -1.46 0.16 6.91
N GLN A 50 -1.26 0.96 5.88
CA GLN A 50 -1.78 0.67 4.53
C GLN A 50 -0.75 0.82 3.41
N VAL A 51 -0.96 0.04 2.35
CA VAL A 51 -0.21 0.09 1.09
C VAL A 51 -1.19 -0.06 -0.06
N LYS A 52 -1.38 1.00 -0.88
CA LYS A 52 -2.30 0.98 -2.04
C LYS A 52 -3.73 0.45 -1.72
N GLY A 53 -4.23 0.68 -0.51
CA GLY A 53 -5.56 0.24 -0.08
C GLY A 53 -5.59 -1.09 0.67
N ASP A 54 -4.52 -1.90 0.60
CA ASP A 54 -4.34 -3.06 1.48
C ASP A 54 -3.97 -2.54 2.88
N THR A 55 -4.60 -3.06 3.94
CA THR A 55 -4.30 -2.66 5.34
C THR A 55 -3.65 -3.80 6.12
N PHE A 56 -2.83 -3.47 7.12
CA PHE A 56 -2.02 -4.42 7.87
C PHE A 56 -1.99 -4.05 9.34
N VAL A 57 -1.98 -5.08 10.19
CA VAL A 57 -1.79 -4.92 11.65
C VAL A 57 -0.33 -4.60 11.96
N ASN A 58 0.61 -5.26 11.27
CA ASN A 58 2.05 -5.17 11.52
C ASN A 58 2.78 -4.40 10.40
N ILE A 59 3.68 -3.50 10.78
CA ILE A 59 4.47 -2.68 9.85
C ILE A 59 5.33 -3.52 8.91
N GLY A 60 5.93 -4.62 9.37
CA GLY A 60 6.77 -5.51 8.56
C GLY A 60 6.00 -6.13 7.39
N ALA A 61 4.75 -6.54 7.61
CA ALA A 61 3.89 -7.05 6.54
C ALA A 61 3.57 -5.96 5.50
N ALA A 62 3.32 -4.72 5.95
CA ALA A 62 3.11 -3.59 5.05
C ALA A 62 4.37 -3.24 4.25
N LEU A 63 5.55 -3.24 4.88
CA LEU A 63 6.83 -3.00 4.21
C LEU A 63 7.11 -4.08 3.15
N GLN A 64 6.90 -5.36 3.49
CA GLN A 64 7.05 -6.46 2.53
C GLN A 64 6.10 -6.27 1.34
N ARG A 65 4.83 -5.92 1.60
CA ARG A 65 3.86 -5.63 0.54
C ARG A 65 4.33 -4.49 -0.38
N SER A 66 4.93 -3.45 0.19
CA SER A 66 5.48 -2.34 -0.58
C SER A 66 6.63 -2.78 -1.49
N CYS A 67 7.57 -3.58 -0.97
CA CYS A 67 8.67 -4.14 -1.76
C CYS A 67 8.15 -5.09 -2.85
N ASP A 68 7.12 -5.89 -2.57
CA ASP A 68 6.48 -6.76 -3.57
C ASP A 68 5.86 -5.95 -4.72
N GLN A 69 5.20 -4.84 -4.41
CA GLN A 69 4.62 -3.95 -5.42
C GLN A 69 5.71 -3.27 -6.26
N GLN A 70 6.82 -2.86 -5.64
CA GLN A 70 7.98 -2.31 -6.34
C GLN A 70 8.61 -3.35 -7.28
N PHE A 71 8.85 -4.56 -6.78
CA PHE A 71 9.38 -5.66 -7.57
C PHE A 71 8.50 -5.96 -8.77
N ASN A 72 7.19 -6.10 -8.58
CA ASN A 72 6.26 -6.40 -9.67
C ASN A 72 6.28 -5.29 -10.73
N ALA A 73 6.30 -4.01 -10.31
CA ALA A 73 6.41 -2.90 -11.26
C ALA A 73 7.74 -2.92 -12.03
N CYS A 74 8.85 -3.22 -11.35
CA CYS A 74 10.17 -3.37 -11.97
C CYS A 74 10.22 -4.53 -12.96
N ALA A 75 9.75 -5.71 -12.54
CA ALA A 75 9.70 -6.91 -13.36
C ALA A 75 8.80 -6.70 -14.59
N ASN A 76 7.65 -6.03 -14.42
CA ASN A 76 6.77 -5.69 -15.53
C ASN A 76 7.46 -4.75 -16.54
N LYS A 77 8.25 -3.78 -16.08
CA LYS A 77 8.99 -2.87 -16.97
C LYS A 77 10.11 -3.60 -17.71
N ALA A 78 10.86 -4.46 -17.03
CA ALA A 78 11.89 -5.32 -17.64
C ALA A 78 11.27 -6.26 -18.69
N ASN A 79 10.20 -6.97 -18.34
CA ASN A 79 9.48 -7.87 -19.24
C ASN A 79 8.75 -7.11 -20.37
N GLY A 80 8.43 -5.83 -20.15
CA GLY A 80 7.84 -4.92 -21.14
C GLY A 80 8.84 -4.40 -22.18
N GLY A 81 10.11 -4.82 -22.13
CA GLY A 81 11.13 -4.50 -23.13
C GLY A 81 12.10 -3.39 -22.75
N ASP A 82 12.06 -2.89 -21.52
CA ASP A 82 13.10 -1.98 -21.02
C ASP A 82 14.41 -2.77 -20.81
N LYS A 83 15.31 -2.69 -21.79
CA LYS A 83 16.61 -3.39 -21.80
C LYS A 83 17.59 -2.90 -20.73
N THR A 84 17.29 -1.80 -20.04
CA THR A 84 18.12 -1.30 -18.93
C THR A 84 17.82 -2.00 -17.61
N LEU A 85 16.75 -2.80 -17.56
CA LEU A 85 16.30 -3.54 -16.38
C LEU A 85 16.36 -5.05 -16.62
N SER A 86 16.58 -5.79 -15.54
CA SER A 86 16.43 -7.24 -15.53
C SER A 86 15.59 -7.64 -14.33
N VAL A 87 14.80 -8.71 -14.48
CA VAL A 87 14.02 -9.27 -13.35
C VAL A 87 14.93 -9.69 -12.20
N SER A 88 16.16 -10.13 -12.49
CA SER A 88 17.18 -10.42 -11.47
C SER A 88 17.53 -9.17 -10.65
N ALA A 89 17.82 -8.04 -11.30
CA ALA A 89 18.13 -6.80 -10.60
C ALA A 89 16.92 -6.27 -9.79
N CYS A 90 15.70 -6.48 -10.30
CA CYS A 90 14.48 -6.21 -9.53
C CYS A 90 14.40 -7.08 -8.27
N SER A 91 14.74 -8.36 -8.37
CA SER A 91 14.76 -9.29 -7.23
C SER A 91 15.82 -8.89 -6.20
N ASP A 92 17.00 -8.49 -6.66
CA ASP A 92 18.09 -8.00 -5.79
C ASP A 92 17.70 -6.70 -5.07
N GLN A 93 16.89 -5.84 -5.69
CA GLN A 93 16.35 -4.67 -5.04
C GLN A 93 15.39 -5.04 -3.89
N LYS A 94 14.53 -6.04 -4.11
CA LYS A 94 13.53 -6.47 -3.12
C LYS A 94 14.17 -7.10 -1.86
N SER A 95 15.38 -7.64 -1.97
CA SER A 95 16.10 -8.29 -0.86
C SER A 95 17.04 -7.36 -0.08
N LYS A 96 17.11 -6.07 -0.45
CA LYS A 96 17.88 -5.03 0.27
C LYS A 96 17.07 -4.42 1.40
#